data_AF-A0A8D8JUP2-F1
#
_entry.id   AF-A0A8D8JUP2-F1
#
_cell.length_a   1.000
_cell.length_b   1.000
_cell.length_c   1.000
_cell.angle_alpha   90.00
_cell.angle_beta   90.00
_cell.angle_gamma   90.00
#
_symmetry.space_group_name_H-M   'P 1'
#
loop_
_entity.id
_entity.type
_entity.pdbx_description
1 polymer ?
#
loop_
_entity_poly.entity_id
_entity_poly.type
_entity_poly.pdbx_seq_one_letter_code
_entity_poly.pdbx_strand_id
1 'polypeptide(L)'
;ELFEPTIELCRSGVRVNPFLVEALEQERVRLTTIPSLREVFVNPDTGDVWKEGDVMKREVLADALEVMAKEGAEALHGETGSLLPKLLEDLKGFGSILTREDFLNYRPRWLPSATTTIRQNYSVYSMPLPGSGTIAIYMLNLLDTFNNLHPDDPETW
;
A
#
# COMPACT_ATOMS: atom_id res chain seq x y z
N GLU A 1 -10.06 9.09 16.30
CA GLU A 1 -9.84 7.77 16.94
C GLU A 1 -9.16 6.76 16.01
N LEU A 2 -9.53 6.63 14.73
CA LEU A 2 -8.90 5.64 13.82
C LEU A 2 -7.42 5.93 13.44
N PHE A 3 -7.00 7.19 13.41
CA PHE A 3 -5.65 7.58 12.99
C PHE A 3 -4.64 7.61 14.13
N GLU A 4 -5.11 7.79 15.37
CA GLU A 4 -4.25 8.06 16.54
C GLU A 4 -3.18 6.99 16.76
N PRO A 5 -3.52 5.67 16.76
CA PRO A 5 -2.50 4.65 17.02
C PRO A 5 -1.38 4.64 15.96
N THR A 6 -1.72 4.94 14.71
CA THR A 6 -0.74 4.98 13.61
C THR A 6 0.11 6.26 13.68
N ILE A 7 -0.49 7.39 14.06
CA ILE A 7 0.24 8.64 14.29
C ILE A 7 1.26 8.42 15.41
N GLU A 8 0.84 7.85 16.55
CA GLU A 8 1.73 7.54 17.67
C GLU A 8 2.87 6.61 17.26
N LEU A 9 2.61 5.56 16.47
CA LEU A 9 3.66 4.68 15.93
C LEU A 9 4.64 5.43 15.03
N CYS A 10 4.16 6.37 14.21
CA CYS A 10 5.04 7.16 13.35
C CYS A 10 5.94 8.10 14.14
N ARG A 11 5.45 8.67 15.25
CA ARG A 11 6.19 9.59 16.16
C ARG A 11 7.15 8.85 17.09
N SER A 12 6.68 7.76 17.70
CA SER A 12 7.48 6.95 18.63
C SER A 12 8.52 6.10 17.88
N GLY A 13 8.20 5.72 16.64
CA GLY A 13 9.02 4.92 15.76
C GLY A 13 8.71 3.43 15.86
N VAL A 14 9.08 2.70 14.80
CA VAL A 14 8.91 1.26 14.70
C VAL A 14 10.26 0.57 14.72
N ARG A 15 10.33 -0.57 15.42
CA ARG A 15 11.55 -1.39 15.42
C ARG A 15 11.70 -2.07 14.08
N VAL A 16 12.84 -1.87 13.44
CA VAL A 16 13.17 -2.45 12.14
C VAL A 16 13.40 -3.95 12.31
N ASN A 17 12.64 -4.75 11.55
CA ASN A 17 12.71 -6.21 11.57
C ASN A 17 13.51 -6.75 10.37
N PRO A 18 13.88 -8.04 10.35
CA PRO A 18 14.68 -8.62 9.26
C PRO A 18 14.07 -8.42 7.87
N PHE A 19 12.74 -8.52 7.75
CA PHE A 19 12.04 -8.34 6.48
C PHE A 19 12.19 -6.92 5.94
N LEU A 20 12.08 -5.90 6.81
CA LEU A 20 12.28 -4.51 6.41
C LEU A 20 13.74 -4.26 6.01
N VAL A 21 14.72 -4.84 6.72
CA VAL A 21 16.13 -4.73 6.33
C VAL A 21 16.34 -5.27 4.91
N GLU A 22 15.80 -6.45 4.61
CA GLU A 22 15.91 -7.03 3.27
C GLU A 22 15.31 -6.10 2.20
N ALA A 23 14.12 -5.54 2.45
CA ALA A 23 13.50 -4.60 1.52
C ALA A 23 14.30 -3.31 1.33
N LEU A 24 14.88 -2.76 2.41
CA LEU A 24 15.75 -1.58 2.35
C LEU A 24 17.03 -1.85 1.57
N GLU A 25 17.62 -3.04 1.74
CA GLU A 25 18.83 -3.45 1.04
C GLU A 25 18.59 -3.65 -0.46
N GLN A 26 17.47 -4.27 -0.85
CA GLN A 26 17.09 -4.44 -2.25
C GLN A 26 16.94 -3.09 -2.97
N GLU A 27 16.48 -2.06 -2.28
CA GLU A 27 16.25 -0.72 -2.83
C GLU A 27 17.36 0.29 -2.50
N ARG A 28 18.46 -0.15 -1.86
CA ARG A 28 19.50 0.73 -1.27
C ARG A 28 19.92 1.86 -2.19
N VAL A 29 20.25 1.55 -3.45
CA VAL A 29 20.71 2.54 -4.43
C VAL A 29 19.69 3.66 -4.61
N ARG A 30 18.40 3.33 -4.76
CA ARG A 30 17.34 4.34 -4.92
C ARG A 30 17.15 5.14 -3.64
N LEU A 31 17.12 4.46 -2.49
CA LEU A 31 16.95 5.08 -1.18
C LEU A 31 18.07 6.07 -0.84
N THR A 32 19.32 5.77 -1.20
CA THR A 32 20.46 6.65 -0.91
C THR A 32 20.61 7.80 -1.92
N THR A 33 20.07 7.65 -3.13
CA THR A 33 20.24 8.61 -4.24
C THR A 33 19.11 9.62 -4.33
N ILE A 34 17.87 9.22 -4.05
CA ILE A 34 16.71 10.12 -4.10
C ILE A 34 16.59 10.86 -2.76
N PRO A 35 16.73 12.20 -2.71
CA PRO A 35 16.80 12.93 -1.44
C PRO A 35 15.60 12.71 -0.51
N SER A 36 14.37 12.72 -1.04
CA SER A 36 13.16 12.52 -0.25
C SER A 36 13.02 11.09 0.30
N LEU A 37 13.57 10.08 -0.39
CA LEU A 37 13.61 8.71 0.14
C LEU A 37 14.73 8.58 1.18
N ARG A 38 15.87 9.21 0.96
CA ARG A 38 17.00 9.22 1.89
C ARG A 38 16.59 9.76 3.25
N GLU A 39 15.84 10.86 3.27
CA GLU A 39 15.36 11.48 4.51
C GLU A 39 14.53 10.51 5.38
N VAL A 40 13.83 9.56 4.76
CA VAL A 40 12.98 8.61 5.48
C VAL A 40 13.71 7.31 5.79
N PHE A 41 14.49 6.79 4.85
CA PHE A 41 14.97 5.41 4.86
C PHE A 41 16.47 5.25 5.13
N VAL A 42 17.20 6.36 5.28
CA VAL A 42 18.60 6.36 5.73
C VAL A 42 18.65 6.87 7.16
N ASN A 43 19.29 6.10 8.02
CA ASN A 43 19.53 6.46 9.41
C ASN A 43 20.48 7.68 9.45
N PRO A 44 20.04 8.83 9.98
CA PRO A 44 20.84 10.06 9.96
C PRO A 44 22.12 9.95 10.81
N ASP A 45 22.13 9.09 11.83
CA ASP A 45 23.29 8.91 12.70
C ASP A 45 24.40 8.09 12.05
N THR A 46 24.03 7.16 11.16
CA THR A 46 24.99 6.26 10.50
C THR A 46 25.27 6.60 9.03
N GLY A 47 24.34 7.30 8.38
CA GLY A 47 24.39 7.58 6.94
C GLY A 47 24.11 6.36 6.04
N ASP A 48 23.70 5.23 6.62
CA ASP A 48 23.34 3.98 5.93
C ASP A 48 21.83 3.70 6.10
N VAL A 49 21.29 2.78 5.31
CA VAL A 49 19.90 2.32 5.49
C VAL A 49 19.70 1.73 6.88
N TRP A 50 18.48 1.84 7.42
CA TRP A 50 18.16 1.33 8.75
C TRP A 50 18.47 -0.16 8.90
N LYS A 51 19.01 -0.54 10.07
CA LYS A 51 19.42 -1.91 10.39
C LYS A 51 18.45 -2.59 11.35
N GLU A 52 18.55 -3.91 11.44
CA GLU A 52 17.70 -4.69 12.34
C GLU A 52 17.86 -4.20 13.78
N GLY A 53 16.73 -3.95 14.45
CA GLY A 53 16.70 -3.45 15.82
C GLY A 53 16.76 -1.93 15.95
N ASP A 54 17.09 -1.20 14.89
CA ASP A 54 16.97 0.27 14.87
C ASP A 54 15.50 0.69 15.08
N VAL A 55 15.31 1.93 15.54
CA VAL A 55 13.98 2.54 15.67
C VAL A 55 13.82 3.62 14.62
N MET A 56 13.05 3.32 13.58
CA MET A 56 12.77 4.24 12.48
C MET A 56 11.50 5.04 12.76
N LYS A 57 11.60 6.37 12.68
CA LYS A 57 10.47 7.30 12.82
C LYS A 57 9.99 7.81 11.46
N ARG A 58 8.72 8.19 11.38
CA ARG A 58 8.08 8.74 10.16
C ARG A 58 7.30 10.02 10.47
N GLU A 59 8.00 11.03 10.95
CA GLU A 59 7.42 12.30 11.43
C GLU A 59 6.56 13.00 10.36
N VAL A 60 7.06 13.11 9.12
CA VAL A 60 6.31 13.74 8.01
C VAL A 60 5.04 12.95 7.66
N LEU A 61 5.06 11.62 7.78
CA LEU A 61 3.86 10.82 7.61
C LEU A 61 2.88 11.05 8.77
N ALA A 62 3.36 11.19 10.00
CA ALA A 62 2.51 11.51 11.14
C ALA A 62 1.80 12.86 10.95
N ASP A 63 2.52 13.89 10.48
CA ASP A 63 1.92 15.20 10.14
C ASP A 63 0.82 15.05 9.08
N ALA A 64 1.07 14.27 8.02
CA ALA A 64 0.09 14.04 6.97
C ALA A 64 -1.15 13.29 7.50
N LEU A 65 -0.96 12.29 8.35
CA LEU A 65 -2.05 11.53 8.98
C LEU A 65 -2.87 12.40 9.95
N GLU A 66 -2.25 13.33 10.66
CA GLU A 66 -2.95 14.30 11.50
C GLU A 66 -3.85 15.23 10.67
N VAL A 67 -3.38 15.66 9.50
CA VAL A 67 -4.19 16.44 8.56
C VAL A 67 -5.36 15.60 8.04
N MET A 68 -5.11 14.36 7.62
CA MET A 68 -6.18 13.44 7.18
C MET A 68 -7.18 13.13 8.29
N ALA A 69 -6.75 13.05 9.54
CA ALA A 69 -7.65 12.85 10.67
C ALA A 69 -8.63 14.02 10.87
N LYS A 70 -8.25 15.25 10.45
CA LYS A 70 -9.07 16.47 10.57
C LYS A 70 -9.91 16.73 9.32
N GLU A 71 -9.32 16.60 8.14
CA GLU A 71 -9.93 16.96 6.86
C GLU A 71 -10.56 15.75 6.13
N GLY A 72 -10.26 14.53 6.56
CA GLY A 72 -10.68 13.31 5.87
C GLY A 72 -10.04 13.16 4.50
N ALA A 73 -10.73 12.47 3.59
CA ALA A 73 -10.27 12.27 2.21
C ALA A 73 -10.14 13.58 1.42
N GLU A 74 -10.86 14.62 1.82
CA GLU A 74 -10.82 15.95 1.20
C GLU A 74 -9.44 16.61 1.32
N ALA A 75 -8.59 16.18 2.26
CA ALA A 75 -7.20 16.63 2.38
C ALA A 75 -6.42 16.50 1.06
N LEU A 76 -6.73 15.45 0.28
CA LEU A 76 -6.12 15.15 -1.02
C LEU A 76 -7.08 15.28 -2.20
N HIS A 77 -8.39 15.06 -1.99
CA HIS A 77 -9.38 15.00 -3.08
C HIS A 77 -10.36 16.19 -3.09
N GLY A 78 -10.22 17.12 -2.15
CA GLY A 78 -11.07 18.30 -2.03
C GLY A 78 -10.43 19.57 -2.58
N GLU A 79 -11.26 20.52 -2.98
CA GLU A 79 -10.83 21.83 -3.48
C GLU A 79 -9.97 22.60 -2.45
N THR A 80 -10.30 22.43 -1.16
CA THR A 80 -9.64 23.11 -0.04
C THR A 80 -8.70 22.20 0.74
N GLY A 81 -8.35 21.03 0.20
CA GLY A 81 -7.49 20.06 0.87
C GLY A 81 -6.08 20.58 1.09
N SER A 82 -5.58 20.52 2.33
CA SER A 82 -4.30 21.15 2.68
C SER A 82 -3.07 20.31 2.29
N LEU A 83 -3.24 19.02 1.96
CA LEU A 83 -2.16 18.14 1.49
C LEU A 83 -1.98 18.19 -0.04
N LEU A 84 -3.07 18.38 -0.80
CA LEU A 84 -3.03 18.32 -2.26
C LEU A 84 -1.99 19.29 -2.89
N PRO A 85 -1.88 20.58 -2.48
CA PRO A 85 -0.87 21.47 -3.06
C PRO A 85 0.57 21.02 -2.80
N LYS A 86 0.84 20.47 -1.61
CA LYS A 86 2.18 19.96 -1.24
C LYS A 86 2.55 18.75 -2.09
N LEU A 87 1.61 17.81 -2.23
CA LEU A 87 1.80 16.62 -3.07
C LEU A 87 2.03 16.98 -4.54
N LEU A 88 1.27 17.93 -5.08
CA LEU A 88 1.43 18.36 -6.49
C LEU A 88 2.80 19.00 -6.73
N GLU A 89 3.32 19.76 -5.77
CA GLU A 89 4.66 20.35 -5.88
C GLU A 89 5.75 19.26 -5.88
N ASP A 90 5.64 18.27 -4.98
CA ASP A 90 6.56 17.12 -4.96
C ASP A 90 6.51 16.35 -6.28
N LEU A 91 5.30 16.02 -6.76
CA LEU A 91 5.08 15.30 -8.01
C LEU A 91 5.65 16.04 -9.23
N LYS A 92 5.49 17.36 -9.26
CA LYS A 92 6.07 18.21 -10.30
C LYS A 92 7.60 18.17 -10.27
N GLY A 93 8.20 18.13 -9.08
CA GLY A 93 9.65 17.92 -8.90
C GLY A 93 10.16 16.60 -9.52
N PHE A 94 9.31 15.58 -9.61
CA PHE A 94 9.60 14.30 -10.27
C PHE A 94 9.18 14.22 -11.74
N GLY A 95 8.69 15.32 -12.33
CA GLY A 95 8.22 15.35 -13.72
C GLY A 95 6.90 14.59 -13.93
N SER A 96 6.08 14.45 -12.89
CA SER A 96 4.76 13.81 -12.97
C SER A 96 3.81 14.55 -13.92
N ILE A 97 2.96 13.79 -14.60
CA ILE A 97 1.87 14.32 -15.44
C ILE A 97 0.57 14.56 -14.66
N LEU A 98 0.52 14.17 -13.38
CA LEU A 98 -0.69 14.29 -12.57
C LEU A 98 -1.02 15.76 -12.31
N THR A 99 -2.28 16.10 -12.54
CA THR A 99 -2.85 17.44 -12.37
C THR A 99 -3.71 17.50 -11.13
N ARG A 100 -4.05 18.72 -10.69
CA ARG A 100 -5.01 18.92 -9.61
C ARG A 100 -6.37 18.30 -9.93
N GLU A 101 -6.79 18.43 -11.18
CA GLU A 101 -8.05 17.91 -11.70
C GLU A 101 -8.13 16.38 -11.59
N ASP A 102 -7.02 15.66 -11.75
CA ASP A 102 -7.00 14.21 -11.59
C ASP A 102 -7.40 13.78 -10.16
N PHE A 103 -6.93 14.51 -9.14
CA PHE A 103 -7.28 14.23 -7.75
C PHE A 103 -8.72 14.62 -7.42
N LEU A 104 -9.18 15.77 -7.92
CA LEU A 104 -10.54 16.28 -7.68
C LEU A 104 -11.62 15.45 -8.37
N ASN A 105 -11.31 14.88 -9.54
CA ASN A 105 -12.23 14.06 -10.31
C ASN A 105 -12.19 12.58 -9.93
N TYR A 106 -11.18 12.14 -9.16
CA TYR A 106 -11.08 10.75 -8.72
C TYR A 106 -12.22 10.38 -7.77
N ARG A 107 -12.95 9.30 -8.09
CA ARG A 107 -13.97 8.73 -7.20
C ARG A 107 -13.79 7.21 -7.11
N PRO A 108 -13.81 6.62 -5.89
CA PRO A 108 -13.85 5.19 -5.74
C PRO A 108 -15.14 4.63 -6.33
N ARG A 109 -15.05 3.46 -6.97
CA ARG A 109 -16.21 2.77 -7.54
C ARG A 109 -16.58 1.60 -6.65
N TRP A 110 -17.82 1.58 -6.19
CA TRP A 110 -18.42 0.42 -5.56
C TRP A 110 -18.89 -0.54 -6.66
N LEU A 111 -18.29 -1.73 -6.71
CA LEU A 111 -18.59 -2.74 -7.70
C LEU A 111 -19.04 -4.02 -6.99
N PRO A 112 -19.96 -4.81 -7.57
CA PRO A 112 -20.27 -6.12 -7.05
C PRO A 112 -19.02 -7.00 -7.10
N SER A 113 -18.88 -7.88 -6.10
CA SER A 113 -17.78 -8.85 -6.07
C SER A 113 -17.89 -9.82 -7.24
N ALA A 114 -16.74 -10.23 -7.76
CA ALA A 114 -16.68 -11.43 -8.59
C ALA A 114 -17.00 -12.61 -7.67
N THR A 115 -17.97 -13.44 -8.04
CA THR A 115 -18.49 -14.49 -7.17
C THR A 115 -18.61 -15.81 -7.91
N THR A 116 -18.30 -16.91 -7.23
CA THR A 116 -18.58 -18.28 -7.72
C THR A 116 -18.94 -19.20 -6.55
N THR A 117 -19.50 -20.36 -6.87
CA THR A 117 -19.72 -21.45 -5.90
C THR A 117 -18.85 -22.63 -6.29
N ILE A 118 -18.03 -23.12 -5.36
CA ILE A 118 -17.21 -24.32 -5.54
C ILE A 118 -17.68 -25.44 -4.61
N ARG A 119 -17.43 -26.69 -4.98
CA ARG A 119 -17.82 -27.90 -4.23
C ARG A 119 -19.29 -27.88 -3.80
N GLN A 120 -20.14 -27.29 -4.63
CA GLN A 120 -21.60 -27.14 -4.47
C GLN A 120 -22.08 -26.24 -3.32
N ASN A 121 -21.30 -26.00 -2.25
CA ASN A 121 -21.77 -25.30 -1.07
C ASN A 121 -20.85 -24.18 -0.54
N TYR A 122 -19.72 -23.90 -1.19
CA TYR A 122 -18.83 -22.81 -0.78
C TYR A 122 -18.92 -21.63 -1.73
N SER A 123 -19.41 -20.49 -1.23
CA SER A 123 -19.37 -19.23 -1.94
C SER A 123 -17.99 -18.59 -1.82
N VAL A 124 -17.37 -18.27 -2.96
CA VAL A 124 -16.12 -17.53 -3.04
C VAL A 124 -16.40 -16.14 -3.59
N TYR A 125 -16.00 -15.13 -2.83
CA TYR A 125 -16.08 -13.73 -3.24
C TYR A 125 -14.68 -13.19 -3.47
N SER A 126 -14.47 -12.52 -4.60
CA SER A 126 -13.19 -11.94 -4.97
C SER A 126 -13.36 -10.57 -5.65
N MET A 127 -12.23 -9.90 -5.87
CA MET A 127 -12.18 -8.58 -6.49
C MET A 127 -12.69 -8.65 -7.96
N PRO A 128 -13.60 -7.75 -8.37
CA PRO A 128 -13.97 -7.64 -9.78
C PRO A 128 -12.85 -6.97 -10.60
N LEU A 129 -13.01 -6.92 -11.92
CA LEU A 129 -12.13 -6.14 -12.78
C LEU A 129 -12.11 -4.66 -12.32
N PRO A 130 -10.94 -3.99 -12.35
CA PRO A 130 -9.67 -4.40 -12.94
C PRO A 130 -8.78 -5.29 -12.04
N GLY A 131 -9.25 -5.70 -10.86
CA GLY A 131 -8.52 -6.66 -10.01
C GLY A 131 -8.45 -8.06 -10.62
N SER A 132 -7.54 -8.89 -10.11
CA SER A 132 -7.29 -10.26 -10.60
C SER A 132 -8.23 -11.32 -10.03
N GLY A 133 -9.24 -10.94 -9.25
CA GLY A 133 -10.13 -11.89 -8.58
C GLY A 133 -10.99 -12.72 -9.55
N THR A 134 -11.34 -12.19 -10.71
CA THR A 134 -12.04 -12.94 -11.77
C THR A 134 -11.17 -14.04 -12.37
N ILE A 135 -9.85 -13.81 -12.49
CA ILE A 135 -8.89 -14.83 -12.96
C ILE A 135 -8.74 -15.93 -11.91
N ALA A 136 -8.65 -15.56 -10.63
CA ALA A 136 -8.63 -16.53 -9.53
C ALA A 136 -9.90 -17.39 -9.53
N ILE A 137 -11.07 -16.77 -9.71
CA ILE A 137 -12.36 -17.49 -9.82
C ILE A 137 -12.38 -18.42 -11.03
N TYR A 138 -11.86 -18.00 -12.18
CA TYR A 138 -11.76 -18.87 -13.35
C TYR A 138 -10.92 -20.12 -13.06
N MET A 139 -9.74 -19.95 -12.44
CA MET A 139 -8.89 -21.07 -12.04
C MET A 139 -9.60 -21.98 -11.02
N LEU A 140 -10.29 -21.40 -10.02
CA LEU A 140 -11.05 -22.17 -9.03
C LEU A 140 -12.18 -22.97 -9.68
N ASN A 141 -12.91 -22.39 -10.63
CA ASN A 141 -13.98 -23.09 -11.35
C ASN A 141 -13.43 -24.24 -12.20
N LEU A 142 -12.25 -24.06 -12.80
CA LEU A 142 -11.57 -25.14 -13.52
C LEU A 142 -11.18 -26.27 -12.57
N LEU A 143 -10.57 -25.94 -11.42
CA LEU A 143 -10.19 -26.91 -10.40
C LEU A 143 -11.40 -27.62 -9.77
N ASP A 144 -12.56 -26.97 -9.70
CA ASP A 144 -13.80 -27.57 -9.19
C ASP A 144 -14.34 -28.70 -10.10
N THR A 145 -13.93 -28.74 -11.37
CA THR A 145 -14.28 -29.85 -12.28
C THR A 145 -13.56 -31.15 -11.93
N PHE A 146 -12.51 -31.10 -11.11
CA PHE A 146 -11.75 -32.26 -10.68
C PHE A 146 -12.29 -32.79 -9.35
N ASN A 147 -12.77 -34.04 -9.36
CA ASN A 147 -13.37 -34.67 -8.18
C ASN A 147 -12.34 -35.23 -7.18
N ASN A 148 -11.11 -35.51 -7.63
CA ASN A 148 -10.10 -36.26 -6.86
C ASN A 148 -8.80 -35.47 -6.64
N LEU A 149 -8.87 -34.15 -6.42
CA LEU A 149 -7.69 -33.38 -6.02
C LEU A 149 -7.29 -33.79 -4.59
N HIS A 150 -6.22 -34.57 -4.44
CA HIS A 150 -5.67 -34.94 -3.14
C HIS A 150 -4.42 -34.10 -2.84
N PRO A 151 -4.17 -33.66 -1.59
CA PRO A 151 -2.97 -32.88 -1.25
C PRO A 151 -1.64 -33.54 -1.63
N ASP A 152 -1.64 -34.87 -1.77
CA ASP A 152 -0.47 -35.68 -2.13
C ASP A 152 -0.49 -36.12 -3.61
N ASP A 153 -1.41 -35.61 -4.44
CA ASP A 153 -1.46 -35.94 -5.87
C ASP A 153 -0.35 -35.17 -6.62
N PRO A 154 0.65 -35.87 -7.17
CA PRO A 154 1.81 -35.27 -7.82
C PRO A 154 1.47 -34.52 -9.12
N GLU A 155 0.27 -34.69 -9.69
CA GLU A 155 -0.18 -33.92 -10.86
C GLU A 155 -0.81 -32.56 -10.47
N THR A 156 -1.16 -32.38 -9.19
CA THR A 156 -1.90 -31.21 -8.70
C THR A 156 -1.09 -30.31 -7.76
N TRP A 157 0.14 -30.73 -7.40
CA TRP A 157 1.09 -30.00 -6.55
C TRP A 157 2.23 -29.37 -7.36
#